data_AF-A0A370PZC4-F1
#
_entry.id   AF-A0A370PZC4-F1
#
_cell.length_a   1.000
_cell.length_b   1.000
_cell.length_c   1.000
_cell.angle_alpha   90.00
_cell.angle_beta   90.00
_cell.angle_gamma   90.00
#
_symmetry.space_group_name_H-M   'P 1'
#
loop_
_entity.id
_entity.type
_entity.pdbx_description
1 polymer ?
#
loop_
_entity_poly.entity_id
_entity_poly.type
_entity_poly.pdbx_seq_one_letter_code
_entity_poly.pdbx_strand_id
1 'polypeptide(L)'
;MELTPFFWLLVCWHLVRRTLRLYGYWRMKPIPVPDNPQMLPDCVSVIIPTIGAPAELIPPLHAMLDNHPKEIIIVTTAALIGEMSAVLQQFIPKEQLHKIHALDIPLPNKRNQLMRGIQAAAGEVIVLADDDVYWTKNLLQQVLGVLELEPEVGGVTTLEEAHGLDARSPETITMWEAFEARRLSARNIDIAASSWLDGSQTVLTGRTAAYRACILKDPDYLYAFTNEYLLWRYRMHCGDDQFTTRWLLNHGWEARIQTGAMIYCEALSDSRHVKQTLRWARNGKISSLKRFFGSKRMWRRYPWLSIVTAQTVIAMFIQLWRLSFVVYILSDPWLLIERLFGLKLTFWLGFYVPVLLEHFAYGMAHRWYLRHLGAQIMKDFIQQYFFTIYTTVTLHANHWGSREV
;
A
#
# COMPACT_ATOMS: atom_id res chain seq x y z
N MET A 1 6.41 -0.12 -42.56
CA MET A 1 7.07 0.72 -41.53
C MET A 1 7.80 -0.23 -40.59
N GLU A 2 9.12 -0.24 -40.60
CA GLU A 2 9.91 -1.11 -39.72
C GLU A 2 9.70 -0.72 -38.25
N LEU A 3 9.58 -1.71 -37.37
CA LEU A 3 9.49 -1.48 -35.93
C LEU A 3 10.84 -0.92 -35.45
N THR A 4 10.84 0.26 -34.83
CA THR A 4 12.08 0.91 -34.42
C THR A 4 12.79 0.08 -33.32
N PRO A 5 14.13 0.11 -33.22
CA PRO A 5 14.86 -0.55 -32.13
C PRO A 5 14.35 -0.13 -30.73
N PHE A 6 13.91 1.12 -30.60
CA PHE A 6 13.30 1.64 -29.38
C PHE A 6 12.01 0.90 -28.99
N PHE A 7 11.18 0.52 -29.97
CA PHE A 7 9.98 -0.26 -29.71
C PHE A 7 10.32 -1.62 -29.07
N TRP A 8 11.29 -2.34 -29.64
CA TRP A 8 11.71 -3.64 -29.12
C TRP A 8 12.33 -3.52 -27.73
N LEU A 9 13.12 -2.47 -27.48
CA LEU A 9 13.64 -2.17 -26.15
C LEU A 9 12.53 -2.04 -25.10
N LEU A 10 11.43 -1.34 -25.42
CA LEU A 10 10.29 -1.18 -24.51
C LEU A 10 9.55 -2.48 -24.24
N VAL A 11 9.31 -3.30 -25.27
CA VAL A 11 8.67 -4.61 -25.13
C VAL A 11 9.57 -5.53 -24.30
N CYS A 12 10.86 -5.62 -24.61
CA CYS A 12 11.83 -6.42 -23.86
C CYS A 12 11.91 -5.96 -22.41
N TRP A 13 12.00 -4.65 -22.15
CA TRP A 13 12.00 -4.12 -20.79
C TRP A 13 10.71 -4.50 -20.03
N HIS A 14 9.55 -4.34 -20.64
CA HIS A 14 8.26 -4.71 -20.03
C HIS A 14 8.22 -6.19 -19.63
N LEU A 15 8.66 -7.07 -20.54
CA LEU A 15 8.72 -8.52 -20.30
C LEU A 15 9.74 -8.88 -19.22
N VAL A 16 10.98 -8.38 -19.32
CA VAL A 16 12.05 -8.62 -18.34
C VAL A 16 11.61 -8.15 -16.95
N ARG A 17 11.11 -6.92 -16.83
CA ARG A 17 10.64 -6.37 -15.56
C ARG A 17 9.54 -7.24 -14.95
N ARG A 18 8.60 -7.70 -15.77
CA ARG A 18 7.50 -8.55 -15.33
C ARG A 18 7.98 -9.92 -14.85
N THR A 19 8.87 -10.55 -15.61
CA THR A 19 9.46 -11.84 -15.25
C THR A 19 10.27 -11.73 -13.95
N LEU A 20 11.13 -10.72 -13.83
CA LEU A 20 11.91 -10.46 -12.60
C LEU A 20 11.00 -10.23 -11.40
N ARG A 21 9.90 -9.49 -11.60
CA ARG A 21 8.91 -9.28 -10.55
C ARG A 21 8.28 -10.59 -10.08
N LEU A 22 7.75 -11.39 -11.01
CA LEU A 22 7.10 -12.65 -10.66
C LEU A 22 8.09 -13.64 -10.04
N TYR A 23 9.30 -13.69 -10.58
CA TYR A 23 10.38 -14.52 -10.04
C TYR A 23 10.77 -14.09 -8.63
N GLY A 24 10.96 -12.79 -8.38
CA GLY A 24 11.28 -12.25 -7.06
C GLY A 24 10.19 -12.57 -6.04
N TYR A 25 8.91 -12.41 -6.40
CA TYR A 25 7.80 -12.82 -5.55
C TYR A 25 7.84 -14.32 -5.23
N TRP A 26 8.03 -15.18 -6.24
CA TRP A 26 8.09 -16.63 -6.05
C TRP A 26 9.29 -17.10 -5.22
N ARG A 27 10.42 -16.36 -5.28
CA ARG A 27 11.64 -16.66 -4.53
C ARG A 27 11.64 -16.08 -3.13
N MET A 28 10.81 -15.08 -2.84
CA MET A 28 10.71 -14.48 -1.52
C MET A 28 10.21 -15.53 -0.52
N LYS A 29 10.96 -15.74 0.56
CA LYS A 29 10.61 -16.66 1.64
C LYS A 29 10.36 -15.88 2.92
N PRO A 30 9.51 -16.41 3.83
CA PRO A 30 9.39 -15.87 5.17
C PRO A 30 10.74 -15.88 5.88
N ILE A 31 11.01 -14.81 6.62
CA ILE A 31 12.14 -14.78 7.54
C ILE A 31 11.71 -15.61 8.76
N PRO A 32 12.52 -16.59 9.23
CA PRO A 32 12.12 -17.43 10.35
C PRO A 32 11.97 -16.61 11.64
N VAL A 33 11.10 -17.09 12.54
CA VAL A 33 11.05 -16.58 13.91
C VAL A 33 12.20 -17.21 14.69
N PRO A 34 12.93 -16.47 15.55
CA PRO A 34 13.95 -17.04 16.42
C PRO A 34 13.41 -18.19 17.29
N ASP A 35 14.21 -19.22 17.53
CA ASP A 35 13.82 -20.35 18.40
C ASP A 35 13.58 -19.90 19.86
N ASN A 36 14.34 -18.90 20.32
CA ASN A 36 14.23 -18.29 21.65
C ASN A 36 14.06 -16.77 21.50
N PRO A 37 12.85 -16.28 21.17
CA PRO A 37 12.62 -14.87 20.90
C PRO A 37 12.78 -14.02 22.17
N GLN A 38 13.61 -12.98 22.08
CA GLN A 38 13.77 -11.97 23.12
C GLN A 38 12.70 -10.88 23.01
N MET A 39 12.31 -10.52 21.78
CA MET A 39 11.25 -9.57 21.53
C MET A 39 9.89 -10.27 21.55
N LEU A 40 9.13 -10.02 22.62
CA LEU A 40 7.80 -10.60 22.82
C LEU A 40 6.69 -9.60 22.45
N PRO A 41 5.46 -10.06 22.14
CA PRO A 41 4.35 -9.16 21.79
C PRO A 41 4.03 -8.08 22.83
N ASP A 42 4.37 -8.29 24.11
CA ASP A 42 4.20 -7.34 25.20
C ASP A 42 5.18 -6.15 25.16
N CYS A 43 6.11 -6.10 24.21
CA CYS A 43 6.92 -4.92 23.91
C CYS A 43 6.29 -3.99 22.86
N VAL A 44 5.12 -4.36 22.31
CA VAL A 44 4.50 -3.69 21.17
C VAL A 44 3.37 -2.74 21.59
N SER A 45 3.42 -1.49 21.14
CA SER A 45 2.26 -0.58 21.13
C SER A 45 1.63 -0.55 19.74
N VAL A 46 0.34 -0.84 19.64
CA VAL A 46 -0.42 -0.73 18.39
C VAL A 46 -1.11 0.62 18.34
N ILE A 47 -1.03 1.34 17.22
CA ILE A 47 -1.67 2.64 17.03
C ILE A 47 -2.68 2.52 15.89
N ILE A 48 -3.93 2.86 16.19
CA ILE A 48 -5.06 2.78 15.26
C ILE A 48 -5.68 4.17 15.11
N PRO A 49 -5.43 4.90 14.01
CA PRO A 49 -6.15 6.12 13.70
C PRO A 49 -7.51 5.78 13.07
N THR A 50 -8.60 6.27 13.64
CA THR A 50 -9.95 6.04 13.10
C THR A 50 -10.77 7.32 12.98
N ILE A 51 -11.66 7.34 11.99
CA ILE A 51 -12.75 8.31 11.80
C ILE A 51 -14.08 7.60 11.48
N GLY A 52 -14.07 6.26 11.53
CA GLY A 52 -15.23 5.41 11.26
C GLY A 52 -16.17 5.31 12.45
N ALA A 53 -17.23 4.53 12.28
CA ALA A 53 -18.12 4.23 13.39
C ALA A 53 -17.36 3.35 14.41
N PRO A 54 -17.31 3.71 15.71
CA PRO A 54 -16.56 2.94 16.70
C PRO A 54 -16.94 1.45 16.77
N ALA A 55 -18.20 1.10 16.49
CA ALA A 55 -18.66 -0.29 16.48
C ALA A 55 -17.99 -1.15 15.40
N GLU A 56 -17.63 -0.56 14.24
CA GLU A 56 -16.98 -1.28 13.13
C GLU A 56 -15.55 -1.70 13.49
N LEU A 57 -14.90 -1.01 14.44
CA LEU A 57 -13.55 -1.35 14.91
C LEU A 57 -13.51 -2.58 15.82
N ILE A 58 -14.63 -2.98 16.43
CA ILE A 58 -14.65 -4.04 17.45
C ILE A 58 -14.16 -5.40 16.91
N PRO A 59 -14.66 -5.92 15.77
CA PRO A 59 -14.18 -7.20 15.27
C PRO A 59 -12.67 -7.21 14.91
N PRO A 60 -12.12 -6.21 14.17
CA PRO A 60 -10.67 -6.09 13.97
C PRO A 60 -9.88 -5.98 15.28
N LEU A 61 -10.39 -5.22 16.25
CA LEU A 61 -9.72 -4.98 17.54
C LEU A 61 -9.55 -6.27 18.35
N HIS A 62 -10.53 -7.17 18.34
CA HIS A 62 -10.39 -8.51 18.95
C HIS A 62 -9.24 -9.30 18.32
N ALA A 63 -9.13 -9.30 16.99
CA ALA A 63 -8.03 -10.00 16.31
C ALA A 63 -6.64 -9.41 16.65
N MET A 64 -6.55 -8.09 16.88
CA MET A 64 -5.32 -7.45 17.35
C MET A 64 -5.01 -7.78 18.82
N LEU A 65 -6.03 -7.82 19.70
CA LEU A 65 -5.88 -8.19 21.11
C LEU A 65 -5.45 -9.65 21.30
N ASP A 66 -5.88 -10.55 20.41
CA ASP A 66 -5.47 -11.96 20.38
C ASP A 66 -3.97 -12.14 20.08
N ASN A 67 -3.29 -11.11 19.55
CA ASN A 67 -1.83 -11.10 19.42
C ASN A 67 -1.10 -10.64 20.70
N HIS A 68 -1.84 -10.32 21.75
CA HIS A 68 -1.33 -9.92 23.07
C HIS A 68 -0.34 -8.75 23.09
N PRO A 69 -0.63 -7.61 22.43
CA PRO A 69 0.23 -6.43 22.51
C PRO A 69 0.32 -5.91 23.95
N LYS A 70 1.32 -5.05 24.18
CA LYS A 70 1.46 -4.26 25.42
C LYS A 70 0.23 -3.40 25.65
N GLU A 71 -0.13 -2.66 24.60
CA GLU A 71 -1.21 -1.69 24.58
C GLU A 71 -1.70 -1.44 23.15
N ILE A 72 -2.95 -0.98 23.04
CA ILE A 72 -3.56 -0.51 21.80
C ILE A 72 -4.03 0.92 22.02
N ILE A 73 -3.50 1.85 21.24
CA ILE A 73 -3.81 3.27 21.30
C ILE A 73 -4.70 3.62 20.11
N ILE A 74 -5.98 3.82 20.37
CA ILE A 74 -6.97 4.22 19.38
C ILE A 74 -7.03 5.74 19.40
N VAL A 75 -6.71 6.38 18.26
CA VAL A 75 -6.76 7.83 18.14
C VAL A 75 -7.91 8.22 17.22
N THR A 76 -8.94 8.85 17.77
CA THR A 76 -10.14 9.30 17.06
C THR A 76 -10.29 10.82 17.10
N THR A 77 -11.43 11.35 16.66
CA THR A 77 -11.76 12.77 16.77
C THR A 77 -12.47 13.06 18.10
N ALA A 78 -12.38 14.31 18.57
CA ALA A 78 -13.09 14.76 19.78
C ALA A 78 -14.61 14.50 19.71
N ALA A 79 -15.20 14.48 18.50
CA ALA A 79 -16.61 14.17 18.30
C ALA A 79 -16.98 12.70 18.58
N LEU A 80 -16.03 11.77 18.42
CA LEU A 80 -16.28 10.32 18.50
C LEU A 80 -15.74 9.67 19.77
N ILE A 81 -14.98 10.40 20.60
CA ILE A 81 -14.30 9.83 21.78
C ILE A 81 -15.28 9.28 22.84
N GLY A 82 -16.42 9.94 23.01
CA GLY A 82 -17.46 9.49 23.94
C GLY A 82 -18.11 8.19 23.50
N GLU A 83 -18.50 8.10 22.21
CA GLU A 83 -19.05 6.89 21.61
C GLU A 83 -18.03 5.75 21.62
N MET A 84 -16.77 6.04 21.25
CA MET A 84 -15.67 5.08 21.32
C MET A 84 -15.53 4.49 22.72
N SER A 85 -15.54 5.35 23.75
CA SER A 85 -15.43 4.89 25.14
C SER A 85 -16.59 3.98 25.56
N ALA A 86 -17.83 4.32 25.14
CA ALA A 86 -19.01 3.51 25.43
C ALA A 86 -18.95 2.14 24.73
N VAL A 87 -18.59 2.12 23.44
CA VAL A 87 -18.48 0.88 22.66
C VAL A 87 -17.38 -0.02 23.21
N LEU A 88 -16.22 0.54 23.58
CA LEU A 88 -15.14 -0.23 24.20
C LEU A 88 -15.58 -0.85 25.52
N GLN A 89 -16.27 -0.12 26.39
CA GLN A 89 -16.79 -0.65 27.66
C GLN A 89 -17.85 -1.74 27.46
N GLN A 90 -18.63 -1.68 26.39
CA GLN A 90 -19.68 -2.63 26.10
C GLN A 90 -19.15 -3.94 25.50
N PHE A 91 -18.20 -3.87 24.57
CA PHE A 91 -17.81 -5.02 23.74
C PHE A 91 -16.41 -5.58 24.03
N ILE A 92 -15.57 -4.88 24.80
CA ILE A 92 -14.26 -5.39 25.20
C ILE A 92 -14.33 -5.96 26.62
N PRO A 93 -13.81 -7.19 26.83
CA PRO A 93 -13.71 -7.77 28.16
C PRO A 93 -12.97 -6.85 29.13
N LYS A 94 -13.47 -6.71 30.37
CA LYS A 94 -12.85 -5.84 31.39
C LYS A 94 -11.37 -6.16 31.62
N GLU A 95 -11.02 -7.43 31.52
CA GLU A 95 -9.64 -7.94 31.65
C GLU A 95 -8.71 -7.46 30.53
N GLN A 96 -9.23 -7.08 29.36
CA GLN A 96 -8.43 -6.57 28.24
C GLN A 96 -8.54 -5.06 28.08
N LEU A 97 -9.61 -4.45 28.60
CA LEU A 97 -9.88 -3.02 28.47
C LEU A 97 -8.74 -2.13 28.99
N HIS A 98 -8.02 -2.58 30.03
CA HIS A 98 -6.88 -1.84 30.60
C HIS A 98 -5.70 -1.69 29.62
N LYS A 99 -5.63 -2.51 28.57
CA LYS A 99 -4.62 -2.40 27.51
C LYS A 99 -4.99 -1.38 26.43
N ILE A 100 -6.20 -0.83 26.46
CA ILE A 100 -6.71 0.04 25.40
C ILE A 100 -6.76 1.49 25.89
N HIS A 101 -6.14 2.37 25.12
CA HIS A 101 -6.12 3.80 25.38
C HIS A 101 -6.81 4.54 24.23
N ALA A 102 -7.94 5.18 24.51
CA ALA A 102 -8.62 6.04 23.56
C ALA A 102 -8.14 7.48 23.73
N LEU A 103 -7.62 8.06 22.65
CA LEU A 103 -7.17 9.45 22.57
C LEU A 103 -7.96 10.18 21.49
N ASP A 104 -8.09 11.49 21.64
CA ASP A 104 -8.74 12.34 20.66
C ASP A 104 -7.79 13.40 20.07
N ILE A 105 -8.16 13.89 18.89
CA ILE A 105 -7.66 15.14 18.33
C ILE A 105 -8.83 16.02 17.86
N PRO A 106 -8.64 17.35 17.73
CA PRO A 106 -9.74 18.25 17.38
C PRO A 106 -10.37 17.99 16.00
N LEU A 107 -9.55 17.70 15.00
CA LEU A 107 -9.99 17.57 13.60
C LEU A 107 -9.37 16.34 12.93
N PRO A 108 -10.09 15.66 12.01
CA PRO A 108 -9.63 14.42 11.38
C PRO A 108 -8.38 14.66 10.52
N ASN A 109 -7.30 13.95 10.84
CA ASN A 109 -6.05 13.99 10.09
C ASN A 109 -5.19 12.77 10.46
N LYS A 110 -5.03 11.81 9.55
CA LYS A 110 -4.31 10.56 9.81
C LYS A 110 -2.93 10.78 10.40
N ARG A 111 -2.12 11.69 9.83
CA ARG A 111 -0.75 11.93 10.32
C ARG A 111 -0.73 12.53 11.72
N ASN A 112 -1.64 13.46 12.01
CA ASN A 112 -1.74 14.02 13.36
C ASN A 112 -2.25 12.99 14.37
N GLN A 113 -3.19 12.12 13.97
CA GLN A 113 -3.68 11.01 14.80
C GLN A 113 -2.55 10.03 15.11
N LEU A 114 -1.81 9.60 14.08
CA LEU A 114 -0.65 8.74 14.23
C LEU A 114 0.42 9.39 15.12
N MET A 115 0.76 10.66 14.90
CA MET A 115 1.71 11.40 15.74
C MET A 115 1.28 11.40 17.21
N ARG A 116 0.00 11.71 17.49
CA ARG A 116 -0.54 11.72 18.85
C ARG A 116 -0.43 10.35 19.53
N GLY A 117 -0.69 9.28 18.78
CA GLY A 117 -0.51 7.90 19.24
C GLY A 117 0.96 7.55 19.47
N ILE A 118 1.86 7.94 18.56
CA ILE A 118 3.30 7.64 18.66
C ILE A 118 3.91 8.28 19.91
N GLN A 119 3.48 9.52 20.23
CA GLN A 119 3.90 10.22 21.44
C GLN A 119 3.41 9.55 22.73
N ALA A 120 2.25 8.88 22.69
CA ALA A 120 1.67 8.20 23.84
C ALA A 120 2.18 6.76 24.02
N ALA A 121 2.68 6.12 22.95
CA ALA A 121 3.16 4.75 22.96
C ALA A 121 4.30 4.54 23.98
N ALA A 122 4.26 3.44 24.73
CA ALA A 122 5.26 3.02 25.71
C ALA A 122 6.05 1.76 25.28
N GLY A 123 5.74 1.19 24.12
CA GLY A 123 6.41 0.03 23.54
C GLY A 123 7.78 0.36 22.92
N GLU A 124 8.60 -0.67 22.78
CA GLU A 124 9.88 -0.64 22.07
C GLU A 124 9.69 -0.77 20.55
N VAL A 125 8.58 -1.40 20.16
CA VAL A 125 8.10 -1.48 18.78
C VAL A 125 6.73 -0.82 18.71
N ILE A 126 6.55 -0.01 17.68
CA ILE A 126 5.28 0.65 17.39
C ILE A 126 4.73 0.06 16.09
N VAL A 127 3.51 -0.46 16.15
CA VAL A 127 2.78 -0.94 14.98
C VAL A 127 1.73 0.09 14.60
N LEU A 128 1.80 0.59 13.37
CA LEU A 128 0.77 1.45 12.80
C LEU A 128 -0.20 0.56 12.02
N ALA A 129 -1.49 0.59 12.37
CA ALA A 129 -2.51 -0.24 11.73
C ALA A 129 -3.75 0.58 11.33
N ASP A 130 -4.37 0.22 10.21
CA ASP A 130 -5.69 0.76 9.83
C ASP A 130 -6.80 0.09 10.66
N ASP A 131 -7.98 0.72 10.72
CA ASP A 131 -9.13 0.30 11.54
C ASP A 131 -9.97 -0.83 10.91
N ASP A 132 -9.70 -1.20 9.66
CA ASP A 132 -10.41 -2.21 8.86
C ASP A 132 -9.58 -3.49 8.62
N VAL A 133 -8.62 -3.78 9.51
CA VAL A 133 -7.61 -4.82 9.32
C VAL A 133 -7.68 -5.91 10.41
N TYR A 134 -7.82 -7.15 9.96
CA TYR A 134 -7.82 -8.35 10.80
C TYR A 134 -6.44 -9.01 10.79
N TRP A 135 -5.87 -9.23 11.97
CA TRP A 135 -4.58 -9.89 12.13
C TRP A 135 -4.70 -11.41 12.23
N THR A 136 -3.70 -12.12 11.73
CA THR A 136 -3.52 -13.56 11.96
C THR A 136 -2.97 -13.83 13.37
N LYS A 137 -3.18 -15.05 13.90
CA LYS A 137 -2.93 -15.40 15.31
C LYS A 137 -1.47 -15.35 15.81
N ASN A 138 -0.48 -15.04 14.97
CA ASN A 138 0.93 -14.91 15.36
C ASN A 138 1.63 -13.75 14.62
N LEU A 139 0.86 -12.76 14.16
CA LEU A 139 1.39 -11.68 13.34
C LEU A 139 2.50 -10.92 14.06
N LEU A 140 2.32 -10.59 15.34
CA LEU A 140 3.35 -9.87 16.11
C LEU A 140 4.62 -10.70 16.25
N GLN A 141 4.53 -12.00 16.54
CA GLN A 141 5.70 -12.87 16.64
C GLN A 141 6.50 -12.92 15.32
N GLN A 142 5.80 -13.05 14.19
CA GLN A 142 6.42 -13.08 12.86
C GLN A 142 7.16 -11.78 12.53
N VAL A 143 6.58 -10.63 12.89
CA VAL A 143 7.15 -9.32 12.61
C VAL A 143 8.29 -8.98 13.56
N LEU A 144 8.14 -9.30 14.85
CA LEU A 144 9.19 -9.11 15.86
C LEU A 144 10.41 -9.98 15.57
N GLY A 145 10.22 -11.21 15.10
CA GLY A 145 11.33 -12.07 14.71
C GLY A 145 12.26 -11.44 13.66
N VAL A 146 11.70 -10.67 12.71
CA VAL A 146 12.52 -9.92 11.74
C VAL A 146 13.32 -8.80 12.41
N LEU A 147 12.69 -8.02 13.29
CA LEU A 147 13.35 -6.93 14.00
C LEU A 147 14.43 -7.45 14.97
N GLU A 148 14.26 -8.65 15.52
CA GLU A 148 15.25 -9.26 16.39
C GLU A 148 16.45 -9.80 15.60
N LEU A 149 16.22 -10.49 14.49
CA LEU A 149 17.28 -11.09 13.66
C LEU A 149 18.08 -10.08 12.85
N GLU A 150 17.46 -8.96 12.46
CA GLU A 150 18.08 -7.93 11.62
C GLU A 150 18.08 -6.55 12.32
N PRO A 151 19.11 -6.24 13.12
CA PRO A 151 19.22 -4.97 13.86
C PRO A 151 19.13 -3.71 12.99
N GLU A 152 19.59 -3.78 11.75
CA GLU A 152 19.55 -2.68 10.78
C GLU A 152 18.16 -2.42 10.18
N VAL A 153 17.20 -3.33 10.38
CA VAL A 153 15.82 -3.16 9.92
C VAL A 153 15.09 -2.22 10.87
N GLY A 154 14.64 -1.09 10.32
CA GLY A 154 13.87 -0.09 11.04
C GLY A 154 12.36 -0.27 10.94
N GLY A 155 11.88 -1.00 9.92
CA GLY A 155 10.46 -1.26 9.74
C GLY A 155 10.15 -2.52 8.93
N VAL A 156 9.02 -3.15 9.27
CA VAL A 156 8.57 -4.43 8.71
C VAL A 156 7.10 -4.32 8.31
N THR A 157 6.77 -4.74 7.10
CA THR A 157 5.39 -4.81 6.58
C THR A 157 4.95 -6.27 6.37
N THR A 158 3.66 -6.46 6.14
CA THR A 158 3.01 -7.78 6.02
C THR A 158 2.45 -7.98 4.61
N LEU A 159 2.06 -9.22 4.30
CA LEU A 159 1.21 -9.48 3.15
C LEU A 159 -0.23 -9.09 3.45
N GLU A 160 -0.95 -8.65 2.42
CA GLU A 160 -2.36 -8.24 2.52
C GLU A 160 -3.27 -9.11 1.66
N GLU A 161 -4.42 -9.49 2.17
CA GLU A 161 -5.46 -10.20 1.42
C GLU A 161 -6.86 -9.63 1.70
N ALA A 162 -7.78 -9.76 0.74
CA ALA A 162 -9.16 -9.35 0.94
C ALA A 162 -9.88 -10.37 1.85
N HIS A 163 -10.57 -9.89 2.88
CA HIS A 163 -11.19 -10.73 3.88
C HIS A 163 -12.39 -11.50 3.30
N GLY A 164 -12.37 -12.84 3.44
CA GLY A 164 -13.56 -13.70 3.30
C GLY A 164 -14.18 -13.82 1.90
N LEU A 165 -13.54 -13.32 0.84
CA LEU A 165 -14.13 -13.38 -0.51
C LEU A 165 -14.25 -14.81 -1.03
N ASP A 166 -13.26 -15.66 -0.81
CA ASP A 166 -13.31 -17.06 -1.28
C ASP A 166 -14.38 -17.91 -0.55
N ALA A 167 -14.83 -17.48 0.63
CA ALA A 167 -15.88 -18.14 1.39
C ALA A 167 -17.30 -17.72 0.95
N ARG A 168 -17.44 -16.66 0.15
CA ARG A 168 -18.72 -16.13 -0.31
C ARG A 168 -19.16 -16.76 -1.62
N SER A 169 -20.48 -16.81 -1.83
CA SER A 169 -21.05 -17.16 -3.13
C SER A 169 -20.54 -16.18 -4.20
N PRO A 170 -19.97 -16.66 -5.32
CA PRO A 170 -19.38 -15.80 -6.34
C PRO A 170 -20.34 -14.77 -6.97
N GLU A 171 -21.67 -14.93 -6.81
CA GLU A 171 -22.69 -14.00 -7.29
C GLU A 171 -22.80 -12.75 -6.40
N THR A 172 -22.40 -12.88 -5.14
CA THR A 172 -22.51 -11.82 -4.12
C THR A 172 -21.31 -10.89 -4.10
N ILE A 173 -20.23 -11.26 -4.79
CA ILE A 173 -19.00 -10.47 -4.86
C ILE A 173 -19.20 -9.40 -5.92
N THR A 174 -18.96 -8.16 -5.52
CA THR A 174 -19.06 -7.01 -6.39
C THR A 174 -17.80 -6.86 -7.24
N MET A 175 -17.92 -6.17 -8.38
CA MET A 175 -16.74 -5.82 -9.18
C MET A 175 -15.75 -4.94 -8.40
N TRP A 176 -16.22 -4.15 -7.44
CA TRP A 176 -15.38 -3.28 -6.60
C TRP A 176 -14.51 -4.09 -5.66
N GLU A 177 -15.08 -5.10 -5.00
CA GLU A 177 -14.32 -6.03 -4.16
C GLU A 177 -13.27 -6.78 -4.97
N ALA A 178 -13.63 -7.22 -6.18
CA ALA A 178 -12.69 -7.86 -7.10
C ALA A 178 -11.54 -6.93 -7.50
N PHE A 179 -11.83 -5.65 -7.74
CA PHE A 179 -10.83 -4.64 -8.08
C PHE A 179 -9.84 -4.36 -6.95
N GLU A 180 -10.32 -4.37 -5.71
CA GLU A 180 -9.50 -4.20 -4.52
C GLU A 180 -8.65 -5.45 -4.26
N ALA A 181 -9.25 -6.64 -4.22
CA ALA A 181 -8.53 -7.89 -4.00
C ALA A 181 -7.38 -8.10 -5.00
N ARG A 182 -7.64 -7.84 -6.28
CA ARG A 182 -6.61 -7.90 -7.33
C ARG A 182 -5.48 -6.89 -7.12
N ARG A 183 -5.79 -5.71 -6.58
CA ARG A 183 -4.80 -4.66 -6.26
C ARG A 183 -3.92 -5.07 -5.07
N LEU A 184 -4.50 -5.67 -4.03
CA LEU A 184 -3.75 -6.20 -2.88
C LEU A 184 -2.75 -7.27 -3.34
N SER A 185 -3.22 -8.23 -4.15
CA SER A 185 -2.37 -9.26 -4.75
C SER A 185 -1.23 -8.67 -5.61
N ALA A 186 -1.54 -7.70 -6.49
CA ALA A 186 -0.50 -7.01 -7.26
C ALA A 186 0.55 -6.34 -6.37
N ARG A 187 0.09 -5.73 -5.26
CA ARG A 187 0.97 -5.03 -4.32
C ARG A 187 1.90 -5.99 -3.59
N ASN A 188 1.38 -7.12 -3.11
CA ASN A 188 2.19 -8.17 -2.48
C ASN A 188 3.31 -8.63 -3.43
N ILE A 189 2.98 -8.86 -4.70
CA ILE A 189 3.95 -9.24 -5.73
C ILE A 189 5.02 -8.15 -5.91
N ASP A 190 4.63 -6.88 -6.08
CA ASP A 190 5.58 -5.78 -6.31
C ASP A 190 6.52 -5.56 -5.10
N ILE A 191 6.00 -5.62 -3.87
CA ILE A 191 6.79 -5.40 -2.64
C ILE A 191 7.75 -6.57 -2.40
N ALA A 192 7.25 -7.81 -2.41
CA ALA A 192 8.09 -9.00 -2.21
C ALA A 192 9.19 -9.12 -3.27
N ALA A 193 8.85 -8.82 -4.53
CA ALA A 193 9.84 -8.82 -5.60
C ALA A 193 10.94 -7.78 -5.39
N SER A 194 10.58 -6.57 -4.97
CA SER A 194 11.56 -5.51 -4.69
C SER A 194 12.47 -5.91 -3.52
N SER A 195 11.88 -6.50 -2.48
CA SER A 195 12.64 -7.04 -1.35
C SER A 195 13.62 -8.12 -1.77
N TRP A 196 13.24 -9.02 -2.68
CA TRP A 196 14.11 -10.08 -3.16
C TRP A 196 15.22 -9.58 -4.11
N LEU A 197 14.89 -8.63 -5.00
CA LEU A 197 15.80 -8.17 -6.05
C LEU A 197 16.97 -7.33 -5.53
N ASP A 198 16.72 -6.40 -4.61
CA ASP A 198 17.77 -5.54 -4.06
C ASP A 198 17.56 -5.17 -2.57
N GLY A 199 16.65 -5.85 -1.87
CA GLY A 199 16.36 -5.56 -0.46
C GLY A 199 15.55 -4.28 -0.23
N SER A 200 15.12 -3.60 -1.29
CA SER A 200 14.38 -2.34 -1.18
C SER A 200 12.89 -2.53 -0.92
N GLN A 201 12.28 -1.51 -0.33
CA GLN A 201 10.82 -1.42 -0.20
C GLN A 201 10.31 -0.22 -0.99
N THR A 202 9.36 -0.48 -1.89
CA THR A 202 8.67 0.62 -2.58
C THR A 202 7.75 1.39 -1.63
N VAL A 203 7.18 0.70 -0.66
CA VAL A 203 6.42 1.22 0.49
C VAL A 203 6.22 0.09 1.50
N LEU A 204 6.33 0.38 2.79
CA LEU A 204 5.80 -0.47 3.87
C LEU A 204 4.31 -0.15 4.00
N THR A 205 3.41 -1.11 3.82
CA THR A 205 2.00 -0.81 3.64
C THR A 205 1.38 -0.16 4.88
N GLY A 206 0.55 0.86 4.67
CA GLY A 206 -0.06 1.63 5.76
C GLY A 206 -1.16 0.92 6.54
N ARG A 207 -1.51 -0.32 6.17
CA ARG A 207 -2.54 -1.13 6.83
C ARG A 207 -2.05 -1.84 8.06
N THR A 208 -0.82 -2.35 8.03
CA THR A 208 -0.11 -2.86 9.20
C THR A 208 1.38 -2.84 8.90
N ALA A 209 2.12 -2.03 9.65
CA ALA A 209 3.57 -2.02 9.61
C ALA A 209 4.15 -1.74 11.01
N ALA A 210 5.15 -2.53 11.38
CA ALA A 210 5.89 -2.38 12.63
C ALA A 210 7.15 -1.56 12.42
N TYR A 211 7.49 -0.74 13.39
CA TYR A 211 8.68 0.12 13.38
C TYR A 211 9.36 0.10 14.74
N ARG A 212 10.68 0.26 14.76
CA ARG A 212 11.38 0.53 16.02
C ARG A 212 10.91 1.86 16.60
N ALA A 213 10.54 1.87 17.88
CA ALA A 213 10.02 3.06 18.53
C ALA A 213 11.01 4.22 18.51
N CYS A 214 12.32 3.93 18.61
CA CYS A 214 13.38 4.96 18.55
C CYS A 214 13.36 5.78 17.25
N ILE A 215 12.87 5.22 16.15
CA ILE A 215 12.76 5.92 14.86
C ILE A 215 11.53 6.82 14.85
N LEU A 216 10.38 6.31 15.26
CA LEU A 216 9.13 7.06 15.20
C LEU A 216 9.03 8.13 16.29
N LYS A 217 9.67 7.91 17.45
CA LYS A 217 9.72 8.87 18.56
C LYS A 217 10.81 9.92 18.40
N ASP A 218 11.65 9.82 17.37
CA ASP A 218 12.66 10.82 17.07
C ASP A 218 11.98 12.19 16.82
N PRO A 219 12.40 13.27 17.52
CA PRO A 219 11.82 14.60 17.33
C PRO A 219 11.88 15.11 15.89
N ASP A 220 12.97 14.82 15.17
CA ASP A 220 13.14 15.22 13.76
C ASP A 220 12.19 14.43 12.86
N TYR A 221 11.97 13.14 13.16
CA TYR A 221 10.96 12.35 12.47
C TYR A 221 9.57 12.94 12.66
N LEU A 222 9.15 13.19 13.91
CA LEU A 222 7.81 13.70 14.23
C LEU A 222 7.56 15.07 13.58
N TYR A 223 8.56 15.95 13.62
CA TYR A 223 8.52 17.25 12.96
C TYR A 223 8.38 17.09 11.44
N ALA A 224 9.24 16.30 10.80
CA ALA A 224 9.22 16.11 9.35
C ALA A 224 7.96 15.37 8.86
N PHE A 225 7.45 14.42 9.65
CA PHE A 225 6.24 13.64 9.35
C PHE A 225 5.01 14.52 9.23
N THR A 226 4.88 15.48 10.15
CA THR A 226 3.74 16.42 10.18
C THR A 226 3.96 17.66 9.33
N ASN A 227 5.19 18.02 8.99
CA ASN A 227 5.54 19.22 8.21
C ASN A 227 6.08 18.90 6.82
N GLU A 228 5.60 17.83 6.20
CA GLU A 228 5.92 17.55 4.81
C GLU A 228 5.06 18.37 3.85
N TYR A 229 5.70 19.06 2.90
CA TYR A 229 5.02 19.82 1.85
C TYR A 229 5.35 19.27 0.45
N LEU A 230 4.36 19.31 -0.44
CA LEU A 230 4.54 19.20 -1.89
C LEU A 230 4.70 20.60 -2.47
N LEU A 231 5.75 20.80 -3.29
CA LEU A 231 6.07 22.08 -3.94
C LEU A 231 6.13 23.26 -2.96
N TRP A 232 6.56 23.02 -1.71
CA TRP A 232 6.66 24.02 -0.64
C TRP A 232 5.33 24.71 -0.26
N ARG A 233 4.20 24.22 -0.77
CA ARG A 233 2.89 24.87 -0.64
C ARG A 233 1.82 23.95 -0.06
N TYR A 234 1.73 22.72 -0.57
CA TYR A 234 0.64 21.81 -0.21
C TYR A 234 1.08 20.86 0.88
N ARG A 235 0.59 21.07 2.11
CA ARG A 235 0.88 20.19 3.24
C ARG A 235 0.32 18.78 2.99
N MET A 236 1.11 17.76 3.27
CA MET A 236 0.72 16.37 3.10
C MET A 236 -0.08 15.90 4.31
N HIS A 237 -1.35 15.57 4.11
CA HIS A 237 -2.25 15.05 5.16
C HIS A 237 -2.37 13.51 5.14
N CYS A 238 -1.92 12.88 4.06
CA CYS A 238 -2.00 11.43 3.86
C CYS A 238 -0.69 10.89 3.27
N GLY A 239 -0.59 9.57 3.10
CA GLY A 239 0.64 8.92 2.65
C GLY A 239 1.69 8.88 3.76
N ASP A 240 1.25 8.59 4.97
CA ASP A 240 2.06 8.28 6.15
C ASP A 240 3.05 7.15 5.85
N ASP A 241 2.54 6.01 5.36
CA ASP A 241 3.30 4.85 4.89
C ASP A 241 4.47 5.19 3.93
N GLN A 242 4.17 6.01 2.93
CA GLN A 242 5.13 6.49 1.95
C GLN A 242 6.18 7.40 2.58
N PHE A 243 5.79 8.29 3.49
CA PHE A 243 6.75 9.14 4.19
C PHE A 243 7.69 8.30 5.03
N THR A 244 7.15 7.42 5.88
CA THR A 244 7.94 6.63 6.83
C THR A 244 8.91 5.72 6.08
N THR A 245 8.47 5.08 5.00
CA THR A 245 9.37 4.26 4.16
C THR A 245 10.54 5.08 3.60
N ARG A 246 10.28 6.29 3.08
CA ARG A 246 11.34 7.17 2.59
C ARG A 246 12.25 7.67 3.70
N TRP A 247 11.69 7.92 4.89
CA TRP A 247 12.46 8.34 6.05
C TRP A 247 13.49 7.27 6.42
N LEU A 248 13.05 6.00 6.56
CA LEU A 248 13.93 4.86 6.80
C LEU A 248 15.05 4.79 5.76
N LEU A 249 14.68 4.83 4.48
CA LEU A 249 15.62 4.80 3.36
C LEU A 249 16.70 5.91 3.48
N ASN A 250 16.30 7.14 3.77
CA ASN A 250 17.23 8.28 3.84
C ASN A 250 18.09 8.31 5.12
N HIS A 251 17.67 7.63 6.19
CA HIS A 251 18.35 7.65 7.49
C HIS A 251 19.13 6.38 7.82
N GLY A 252 19.51 5.58 6.80
CA GLY A 252 20.39 4.43 7.03
C GLY A 252 19.67 3.13 7.40
N TRP A 253 18.37 3.17 7.70
CA TRP A 253 17.59 1.98 8.03
C TRP A 253 17.26 1.11 6.82
N GLU A 254 17.16 -0.19 7.04
CA GLU A 254 16.60 -1.15 6.09
C GLU A 254 15.11 -1.37 6.39
N ALA A 255 14.39 -1.92 5.42
CA ALA A 255 12.98 -2.22 5.54
C ALA A 255 12.69 -3.60 4.92
N ARG A 256 11.81 -4.37 5.55
CA ARG A 256 11.50 -5.75 5.14
C ARG A 256 10.01 -5.99 4.98
N ILE A 257 9.67 -6.94 4.13
CA ILE A 257 8.35 -7.58 4.12
C ILE A 257 8.50 -8.95 4.78
N GLN A 258 7.64 -9.24 5.75
CA GLN A 258 7.53 -10.56 6.35
C GLN A 258 6.42 -11.34 5.66
N THR A 259 6.78 -12.24 4.73
CA THR A 259 5.79 -13.04 3.99
C THR A 259 5.15 -14.14 4.83
N GLY A 260 5.66 -14.42 6.04
CA GLY A 260 5.00 -15.27 7.04
C GLY A 260 3.89 -14.55 7.83
N ALA A 261 3.79 -13.23 7.71
CA ALA A 261 2.78 -12.41 8.36
C ALA A 261 1.75 -11.95 7.33
N MET A 262 0.47 -12.28 7.58
CA MET A 262 -0.64 -11.94 6.71
C MET A 262 -1.70 -11.18 7.49
N ILE A 263 -2.26 -10.15 6.87
CA ILE A 263 -3.43 -9.41 7.32
C ILE A 263 -4.58 -9.58 6.33
N TYR A 264 -5.80 -9.56 6.84
CA TYR A 264 -7.01 -9.52 6.04
C TYR A 264 -7.68 -8.16 6.14
N CYS A 265 -8.12 -7.62 5.02
CA CYS A 265 -8.70 -6.27 4.96
C CYS A 265 -10.08 -6.34 4.34
N GLU A 266 -11.01 -5.53 4.82
CA GLU A 266 -12.31 -5.41 4.16
C GLU A 266 -12.13 -4.76 2.78
N ALA A 267 -12.67 -5.41 1.75
CA ALA A 267 -12.63 -4.88 0.40
C ALA A 267 -13.83 -3.96 0.19
N LEU A 268 -13.59 -2.78 -0.39
CA LEU A 268 -14.67 -1.86 -0.73
C LEU A 268 -15.62 -2.47 -1.75
N SER A 269 -16.91 -2.50 -1.41
CA SER A 269 -17.99 -3.03 -2.24
C SER A 269 -18.66 -1.99 -3.13
N ASP A 270 -18.17 -0.75 -3.16
CA ASP A 270 -18.80 0.34 -3.89
C ASP A 270 -17.81 1.29 -4.61
N SER A 271 -18.38 2.31 -5.25
CA SER A 271 -17.66 3.29 -6.07
C SER A 271 -16.67 4.18 -5.30
N ARG A 272 -16.67 4.17 -3.95
CA ARG A 272 -15.64 4.82 -3.14
C ARG A 272 -14.24 4.29 -3.50
N HIS A 273 -14.16 3.07 -4.04
CA HIS A 273 -12.94 2.49 -4.59
C HIS A 273 -12.23 3.41 -5.58
N VAL A 274 -12.97 4.15 -6.40
CA VAL A 274 -12.40 5.11 -7.36
C VAL A 274 -11.67 6.23 -6.64
N LYS A 275 -12.33 6.87 -5.66
CA LYS A 275 -11.74 7.96 -4.85
C LYS A 275 -10.48 7.47 -4.12
N GLN A 276 -10.52 6.27 -3.53
CA GLN A 276 -9.36 5.68 -2.87
C GLN A 276 -8.21 5.38 -3.84
N THR A 277 -8.51 4.80 -5.00
CA THR A 277 -7.50 4.51 -6.04
C THR A 277 -6.80 5.77 -6.52
N LEU A 278 -7.55 6.86 -6.75
CA LEU A 278 -7.00 8.15 -7.14
C LEU A 278 -6.06 8.72 -6.06
N ARG A 279 -6.47 8.64 -4.79
CA ARG A 279 -5.64 9.08 -3.65
C ARG A 279 -4.33 8.29 -3.56
N TRP A 280 -4.38 6.96 -3.62
CA TRP A 280 -3.18 6.13 -3.60
C TRP A 280 -2.25 6.40 -4.78
N ALA A 281 -2.80 6.61 -5.97
CA ALA A 281 -2.01 6.95 -7.16
C ALA A 281 -1.30 8.30 -7.01
N ARG A 282 -1.96 9.34 -6.47
CA ARG A 282 -1.32 10.64 -6.18
C ARG A 282 -0.20 10.49 -5.15
N ASN A 283 -0.46 9.83 -4.03
CA ASN A 283 0.53 9.63 -2.97
C ASN A 283 1.76 8.87 -3.47
N GLY A 284 1.57 7.80 -4.25
CA GLY A 284 2.66 7.04 -4.84
C GLY A 284 3.52 7.88 -5.80
N LYS A 285 2.90 8.76 -6.58
CA LYS A 285 3.62 9.69 -7.48
C LYS A 285 4.38 10.76 -6.75
N ILE A 286 3.77 11.40 -5.76
CA ILE A 286 4.42 12.41 -4.91
C ILE A 286 5.62 11.79 -4.20
N SER A 287 5.45 10.61 -3.63
CA SER A 287 6.53 9.85 -2.99
C SER A 287 7.65 9.53 -3.97
N SER A 288 7.31 9.10 -5.19
CA SER A 288 8.29 8.80 -6.24
C SER A 288 9.07 10.03 -6.70
N LEU A 289 8.41 11.18 -6.89
CA LEU A 289 9.08 12.45 -7.19
C LEU A 289 10.06 12.83 -6.08
N LYS A 290 9.62 12.76 -4.81
CA LYS A 290 10.46 13.08 -3.66
C LYS A 290 11.66 12.15 -3.53
N ARG A 291 11.49 10.83 -3.77
CA ARG A 291 12.60 9.87 -3.81
C ARG A 291 13.59 10.17 -4.92
N PHE A 292 13.07 10.40 -6.12
CA PHE A 292 13.86 10.64 -7.32
C PHE A 292 14.84 11.80 -7.13
N PHE A 293 14.36 12.93 -6.60
CA PHE A 293 15.18 14.13 -6.38
C PHE A 293 15.90 14.18 -5.02
N GLY A 294 15.36 13.49 -4.00
CA GLY A 294 15.83 13.63 -2.61
C GLY A 294 16.67 12.48 -2.07
N SER A 295 16.61 11.28 -2.66
CA SER A 295 17.26 10.09 -2.07
C SER A 295 18.52 9.67 -2.81
N LYS A 296 19.68 10.16 -2.37
CA LYS A 296 20.99 9.73 -2.90
C LYS A 296 21.27 8.25 -2.61
N ARG A 297 20.80 7.74 -1.46
CA ARG A 297 21.01 6.34 -1.07
C ARG A 297 20.26 5.39 -1.99
N MET A 298 19.04 5.74 -2.42
CA MET A 298 18.28 4.99 -3.43
C MET A 298 19.13 4.69 -4.66
N TRP A 299 19.65 5.75 -5.29
CA TRP A 299 20.45 5.68 -6.52
C TRP A 299 21.74 4.87 -6.38
N ARG A 300 22.33 4.84 -5.18
CA ARG A 300 23.61 4.15 -4.93
C ARG A 300 23.45 2.69 -4.53
N ARG A 301 22.41 2.35 -3.77
CA ARG A 301 22.28 1.05 -3.09
C ARG A 301 21.18 0.15 -3.67
N TYR A 302 20.14 0.73 -4.28
CA TYR A 302 18.95 -0.01 -4.70
C TYR A 302 18.66 0.21 -6.20
N PRO A 303 19.32 -0.56 -7.10
CA PRO A 303 19.15 -0.42 -8.54
C PRO A 303 17.71 -0.65 -8.99
N TRP A 304 17.02 -1.64 -8.44
CA TRP A 304 15.65 -1.96 -8.83
C TRP A 304 14.68 -0.85 -8.40
N LEU A 305 14.76 -0.40 -7.14
CA LEU A 305 13.96 0.72 -6.66
C LEU A 305 14.20 1.99 -7.49
N SER A 306 15.46 2.25 -7.84
CA SER A 306 15.85 3.39 -8.66
C SER A 306 15.18 3.35 -10.02
N ILE A 307 15.24 2.20 -10.70
CA ILE A 307 14.62 2.02 -12.03
C ILE A 307 13.09 2.15 -11.95
N VAL A 308 12.43 1.51 -10.98
CA VAL A 308 10.96 1.60 -10.81
C VAL A 308 10.51 3.02 -10.48
N THR A 309 11.27 3.74 -9.65
CA THR A 309 11.01 5.13 -9.31
C THR A 309 11.20 6.04 -10.52
N ALA A 310 12.31 5.88 -11.26
CA ALA A 310 12.57 6.62 -12.49
C ALA A 310 11.48 6.37 -13.53
N GLN A 311 11.08 5.12 -13.74
CA GLN A 311 10.01 4.76 -14.66
C GLN A 311 8.69 5.45 -14.28
N THR A 312 8.36 5.51 -12.99
CA THR A 312 7.14 6.17 -12.52
C THR A 312 7.17 7.67 -12.80
N VAL A 313 8.29 8.35 -12.51
CA VAL A 313 8.46 9.78 -12.78
C VAL A 313 8.43 10.06 -14.28
N ILE A 314 9.16 9.30 -15.09
CA ILE A 314 9.17 9.43 -16.56
C ILE A 314 7.77 9.18 -17.13
N ALA A 315 7.05 8.17 -16.63
CA ALA A 315 5.69 7.87 -17.07
C ALA A 315 4.73 9.04 -16.83
N MET A 316 4.90 9.80 -15.75
CA MET A 316 4.07 11.00 -15.49
C MET A 316 4.18 12.03 -16.63
N PHE A 317 5.38 12.22 -17.20
CA PHE A 317 5.60 13.15 -18.30
C PHE A 317 5.20 12.55 -19.66
N ILE A 318 5.59 11.30 -19.94
CA ILE A 318 5.26 10.63 -21.21
C ILE A 318 3.75 10.50 -21.39
N GLN A 319 2.99 10.28 -20.32
CA GLN A 319 1.54 10.12 -20.42
C GLN A 319 0.81 11.40 -20.84
N LEU A 320 1.34 12.58 -20.54
CA LEU A 320 0.80 13.84 -21.07
C LEU A 320 0.94 13.89 -22.60
N TRP A 321 2.05 13.37 -23.15
CA TRP A 321 2.24 13.21 -24.59
C TRP A 321 1.36 12.10 -25.20
N ARG A 322 0.97 11.08 -24.42
CA ARG A 322 0.04 10.04 -24.90
C ARG A 322 -1.39 10.56 -25.09
N LEU A 323 -1.80 11.64 -24.44
CA LEU A 323 -3.09 12.30 -24.73
C LEU A 323 -3.15 12.86 -26.15
N SER A 324 -2.07 13.48 -26.62
CA SER A 324 -2.02 13.94 -28.03
C SER A 324 -2.17 12.78 -29.01
N PHE A 325 -1.73 11.58 -28.63
CA PHE A 325 -1.93 10.37 -29.43
C PHE A 325 -3.39 9.88 -29.41
N VAL A 326 -4.09 9.97 -28.27
CA VAL A 326 -5.52 9.64 -28.19
C VAL A 326 -6.37 10.63 -28.99
N VAL A 327 -6.08 11.94 -28.90
CA VAL A 327 -6.74 12.98 -29.70
C VAL A 327 -6.52 12.73 -31.19
N TYR A 328 -5.28 12.40 -31.58
CA TYR A 328 -4.93 12.03 -32.96
C TYR A 328 -5.66 10.76 -33.45
N ILE A 329 -5.82 9.75 -32.58
CA ILE A 329 -6.61 8.55 -32.87
C ILE A 329 -8.09 8.88 -33.07
N LEU A 330 -8.66 9.74 -32.23
CA LEU A 330 -10.06 10.12 -32.32
C LEU A 330 -10.34 10.99 -33.55
N SER A 331 -9.33 11.70 -34.08
CA SER A 331 -9.45 12.44 -35.34
C SER A 331 -9.42 11.56 -36.59
N ASP A 332 -8.87 10.34 -36.52
CA ASP A 332 -8.89 9.37 -37.63
C ASP A 332 -9.05 7.92 -37.11
N PRO A 333 -10.29 7.45 -36.94
CA PRO A 333 -10.58 6.10 -36.45
C PRO A 333 -10.12 4.98 -37.39
N TRP A 334 -9.94 5.27 -38.69
CA TRP A 334 -9.49 4.26 -39.66
C TRP A 334 -8.00 3.97 -39.51
N LEU A 335 -7.21 5.00 -39.22
CA LEU A 335 -5.80 4.88 -38.85
C LEU A 335 -5.59 4.09 -37.54
N LEU A 336 -6.56 4.13 -36.62
CA LEU A 336 -6.57 3.30 -35.42
C LEU A 336 -6.73 1.82 -35.81
N ILE A 337 -7.71 1.48 -36.64
CA ILE A 337 -7.93 0.09 -37.10
C ILE A 337 -6.68 -0.40 -37.85
N GLU A 338 -6.14 0.39 -38.77
CA GLU A 338 -4.92 0.04 -39.51
C GLU A 338 -3.69 -0.16 -38.59
N ARG A 339 -3.55 0.66 -37.53
CA ARG A 339 -2.46 0.53 -36.54
C ARG A 339 -2.72 -0.52 -35.46
N LEU A 340 -3.98 -0.84 -35.15
CA LEU A 340 -4.34 -1.92 -34.22
C LEU A 340 -4.14 -3.29 -34.88
N PHE A 341 -4.46 -3.41 -36.17
CA PHE A 341 -4.49 -4.68 -36.90
C PHE A 341 -3.29 -4.89 -37.86
N GLY A 342 -2.53 -3.86 -38.24
CA GLY A 342 -1.33 -3.99 -39.07
C GLY A 342 -0.03 -4.03 -38.26
N LEU A 343 0.80 -5.08 -38.45
CA LEU A 343 2.19 -5.32 -37.95
C LEU A 343 2.52 -4.98 -36.47
N LYS A 344 1.57 -4.49 -35.68
CA LYS A 344 1.65 -4.17 -34.24
C LYS A 344 0.88 -5.19 -33.40
N LEU A 345 0.44 -6.29 -33.99
CA LEU A 345 -0.03 -7.47 -33.25
C LEU A 345 1.05 -7.92 -32.25
N THR A 346 2.33 -7.83 -32.59
CA THR A 346 3.47 -8.09 -31.68
C THR A 346 3.50 -7.14 -30.48
N PHE A 347 3.07 -5.88 -30.62
CA PHE A 347 2.94 -4.95 -29.49
C PHE A 347 1.83 -5.39 -28.54
N TRP A 348 0.66 -5.72 -29.10
CA TRP A 348 -0.49 -6.18 -28.33
C TRP A 348 -0.19 -7.51 -27.62
N LEU A 349 0.42 -8.45 -28.34
CA LEU A 349 0.87 -9.72 -27.79
C LEU A 349 1.93 -9.50 -26.70
N GLY A 350 2.97 -8.71 -26.94
CA GLY A 350 4.06 -8.49 -25.97
C GLY A 350 3.63 -7.72 -24.71
N PHE A 351 2.74 -6.74 -24.83
CA PHE A 351 2.32 -5.93 -23.68
C PHE A 351 1.11 -6.50 -22.93
N TYR A 352 0.05 -6.89 -23.65
CA TYR A 352 -1.25 -7.22 -23.05
C TYR A 352 -1.43 -8.71 -22.76
N VAL A 353 -0.88 -9.63 -23.58
CA VAL A 353 -1.02 -11.07 -23.27
C VAL A 353 -0.44 -11.42 -21.91
N PRO A 354 0.76 -10.95 -21.51
CA PRO A 354 1.24 -11.21 -20.16
C PRO A 354 0.34 -10.61 -19.07
N VAL A 355 -0.39 -9.51 -19.36
CA VAL A 355 -1.37 -8.93 -18.41
C VAL A 355 -2.57 -9.83 -18.25
N LEU A 356 -3.10 -10.30 -19.38
CA LEU A 356 -4.20 -11.25 -19.39
C LEU A 356 -3.82 -12.55 -18.70
N LEU A 357 -2.62 -13.09 -18.94
CA LEU A 357 -2.13 -14.31 -18.29
C LEU A 357 -2.08 -14.17 -16.76
N GLU A 358 -1.61 -13.03 -16.23
CA GLU A 358 -1.65 -12.79 -14.78
C GLU A 358 -3.08 -12.71 -14.24
N HIS A 359 -4.00 -12.10 -14.99
CA HIS A 359 -5.41 -12.05 -14.59
C HIS A 359 -6.06 -13.43 -14.61
N PHE A 360 -5.76 -14.25 -15.62
CA PHE A 360 -6.21 -15.64 -15.69
C PHE A 360 -5.59 -16.46 -14.55
N ALA A 361 -4.29 -16.32 -14.27
CA ALA A 361 -3.65 -17.01 -13.16
C ALA A 361 -4.30 -16.67 -11.81
N TYR A 362 -4.57 -15.38 -11.56
CA TYR A 362 -5.30 -14.94 -10.38
C TYR A 362 -6.74 -15.50 -10.35
N GLY A 363 -7.45 -15.48 -11.48
CA GLY A 363 -8.80 -16.04 -11.58
C GLY A 363 -8.88 -17.55 -11.46
N MET A 364 -7.80 -18.28 -11.78
CA MET A 364 -7.72 -19.72 -11.54
C MET A 364 -7.54 -20.04 -10.05
N ALA A 365 -6.83 -19.19 -9.32
CA ALA A 365 -6.73 -19.27 -7.85
C ALA A 365 -8.04 -18.84 -7.17
N HIS A 366 -8.68 -17.77 -7.66
CA HIS A 366 -9.91 -17.20 -7.12
C HIS A 366 -11.02 -17.21 -8.16
N ARG A 367 -11.77 -18.30 -8.27
CA ARG A 367 -12.74 -18.53 -9.37
C ARG A 367 -13.79 -17.43 -9.53
N TRP A 368 -14.20 -16.79 -8.43
CA TRP A 368 -15.15 -15.67 -8.47
C TRP A 368 -14.63 -14.49 -9.29
N TYR A 369 -13.31 -14.28 -9.35
CA TYR A 369 -12.70 -13.17 -10.08
C TYR A 369 -12.94 -13.26 -11.59
N LEU A 370 -13.05 -14.48 -12.14
CA LEU A 370 -13.28 -14.68 -13.57
C LEU A 370 -14.58 -14.03 -14.05
N ARG A 371 -15.59 -13.91 -13.18
CA ARG A 371 -16.84 -13.20 -13.49
C ARG A 371 -16.65 -11.70 -13.70
N HIS A 372 -15.65 -11.11 -13.04
CA HIS A 372 -15.35 -9.69 -13.11
C HIS A 372 -14.17 -9.38 -14.03
N LEU A 373 -13.63 -10.38 -14.74
CA LEU A 373 -12.45 -10.23 -15.59
C LEU A 373 -12.63 -9.14 -16.65
N GLY A 374 -13.78 -9.11 -17.32
CA GLY A 374 -14.08 -8.06 -18.31
C GLY A 374 -14.10 -6.65 -17.70
N ALA A 375 -14.70 -6.51 -16.51
CA ALA A 375 -14.72 -5.25 -15.77
C ALA A 375 -13.33 -4.83 -15.32
N GLN A 376 -12.48 -5.78 -14.89
CA GLN A 376 -11.10 -5.48 -14.52
C GLN A 376 -10.28 -5.01 -15.74
N ILE A 377 -10.39 -5.68 -16.88
CA ILE A 377 -9.67 -5.27 -18.09
C ILE A 377 -10.06 -3.84 -18.50
N MET A 378 -11.36 -3.53 -18.43
CA MET A 378 -11.85 -2.17 -18.67
C MET A 378 -11.28 -1.17 -17.66
N LYS A 379 -11.28 -1.51 -16.36
CA LYS A 379 -10.69 -0.69 -15.31
C LYS A 379 -9.20 -0.43 -15.54
N ASP A 380 -8.42 -1.45 -15.89
CA ASP A 380 -6.98 -1.31 -16.16
C ASP A 380 -6.74 -0.38 -17.36
N PHE A 381 -7.54 -0.50 -18.41
CA PHE A 381 -7.51 0.41 -19.56
C PHE A 381 -7.81 1.85 -19.12
N ILE A 382 -8.92 2.07 -18.41
CA ILE A 382 -9.30 3.40 -17.90
C ILE A 382 -8.20 3.98 -17.00
N GLN A 383 -7.63 3.15 -16.13
CA GLN A 383 -6.59 3.58 -15.21
C GLN A 383 -5.32 4.01 -15.94
N GLN A 384 -4.90 3.22 -16.93
CA GLN A 384 -3.70 3.49 -17.73
C GLN A 384 -3.82 4.78 -18.57
N TYR A 385 -4.99 5.05 -19.15
CA TYR A 385 -5.17 6.16 -20.10
C TYR A 385 -5.81 7.42 -19.50
N PHE A 386 -6.57 7.32 -18.42
CA PHE A 386 -7.28 8.47 -17.84
C PHE A 386 -6.85 8.77 -16.41
N PHE A 387 -6.90 7.78 -15.52
CA PHE A 387 -6.59 8.04 -14.10
C PHE A 387 -5.16 8.50 -13.92
N THR A 388 -4.23 7.92 -14.68
CA THR A 388 -2.83 8.29 -14.50
C THR A 388 -2.56 9.72 -14.96
N ILE A 389 -3.20 10.24 -16.00
CA ILE A 389 -3.09 11.67 -16.33
C ILE A 389 -3.78 12.54 -15.27
N TYR A 390 -5.02 12.22 -14.94
CA TYR A 390 -5.82 12.99 -14.00
C TYR A 390 -5.10 13.15 -12.65
N THR A 391 -4.51 12.07 -12.13
CA THR A 391 -3.74 12.10 -10.87
C THR A 391 -2.39 12.83 -11.00
N THR A 392 -1.81 12.94 -12.20
CA THR A 392 -0.60 13.75 -12.44
C THR A 392 -0.90 15.25 -12.42
N VAL A 393 -2.05 15.69 -12.96
CA VAL A 393 -2.43 17.11 -12.93
C VAL A 393 -3.08 17.53 -11.60
N THR A 394 -3.60 16.58 -10.84
CA THR A 394 -4.24 16.82 -9.52
C THR A 394 -3.39 16.40 -8.32
N LEU A 395 -2.06 16.42 -8.42
CA LEU A 395 -1.15 16.05 -7.30
C LEU A 395 -1.35 16.91 -6.04
N HIS A 396 -1.97 18.09 -6.15
CA HIS A 396 -2.26 18.95 -5.00
C HIS A 396 -3.44 18.46 -4.14
N ALA A 397 -4.31 17.60 -4.67
CA ALA A 397 -5.54 17.13 -4.00
C ALA A 397 -5.25 15.94 -3.06
N ASN A 398 -4.72 16.24 -1.87
CA ASN A 398 -4.18 15.27 -0.90
C ASN A 398 -4.96 15.15 0.42
N HIS A 399 -6.30 15.25 0.38
CA HIS A 399 -7.15 15.10 1.56
C HIS A 399 -7.25 13.63 2.04
N TRP A 400 -7.45 13.45 3.35
CA TRP A 400 -7.69 12.14 3.97
C TRP A 400 -9.20 11.92 4.17
N GLY A 401 -9.66 10.69 3.90
CA GLY A 401 -11.09 10.36 3.86
C GLY A 401 -11.74 10.60 2.49
N SER A 402 -12.89 9.96 2.26
CA SER A 402 -13.74 10.18 1.07
C SER A 402 -14.83 11.24 1.30
N ARG A 403 -14.92 11.76 2.52
CA ARG A 403 -15.87 12.76 2.98
C ARG A 403 -15.19 14.12 2.93
N GLU A 404 -15.86 15.10 2.32
CA GLU A 404 -15.44 16.49 2.39
C GLU A 404 -15.45 16.88 3.88
N VAL A 405 -14.32 17.39 4.37
CA VAL A 405 -14.19 17.92 5.74
C VAL A 405 -14.50 19.41 5.69
#